data_AF-A0AA42ZLL8-F1
#
_entry.id   AF-A0AA42ZLL8-F1
#
_cell.length_a   1.000
_cell.length_b   1.000
_cell.length_c   1.000
_cell.angle_alpha   90.00
_cell.angle_beta   90.00
_cell.angle_gamma   90.00
#
_symmetry.space_group_name_H-M   'P 1'
#
loop_
_entity.id
_entity.type
_entity.pdbx_description
1 polymer ?
#
loop_
_entity_poly.entity_id
_entity_poly.type
_entity_poly.pdbx_seq_one_letter_code
_entity_poly.pdbx_strand_id
1 'polypeptide(L)'
;MQKNLLIIIATVVLVSASMVFAVDDPHGTTNSIYCEQCHINHNSMGDILTNATDSLVATLCLSCHTPGGWVPMSKTLSTKQQADPGTIGTSHAWDAPADNADLGASLPTTQALLDHLTLDDRITCGTCHDPHSNSNSPFLRLDNSADALCLDCHAGRDNSDVKTYTGNELSHPVGIALPSDADFHNPPLDVDGVAQPNDGNLTNDFALLAGDVVSCTTCHGVHYSDSNSGTTDGP
;
A
#
# COMPACT_ATOMS: atom_id res chain seq x y z
N MET A 1 2.54 -54.87 -20.85
CA MET A 1 1.35 -54.09 -20.44
C MET A 1 1.60 -53.22 -19.20
N GLN A 2 2.25 -53.73 -18.13
CA GLN A 2 2.50 -52.98 -16.88
C GLN A 2 3.34 -51.69 -17.04
N LYS A 3 4.37 -51.67 -17.89
CA LYS A 3 5.20 -50.46 -18.12
C LYS A 3 4.45 -49.31 -18.78
N ASN A 4 3.54 -49.59 -19.71
CA ASN A 4 2.76 -48.56 -20.40
C ASN A 4 1.69 -47.98 -19.45
N LEU A 5 1.15 -48.78 -18.54
CA LEU A 5 0.22 -48.33 -17.50
C LEU A 5 0.90 -47.38 -16.50
N LEU A 6 2.13 -47.69 -16.07
CA LEU A 6 2.92 -46.83 -15.18
C LEU A 6 3.27 -45.48 -15.80
N ILE A 7 3.60 -45.46 -17.10
CA ILE A 7 3.89 -44.21 -17.82
C ILE A 7 2.61 -43.37 -17.92
N ILE A 8 1.46 -43.97 -18.29
CA ILE A 8 0.19 -43.26 -18.38
C ILE A 8 -0.24 -42.67 -17.02
N ILE A 9 -0.08 -43.43 -15.93
CA ILE A 9 -0.39 -42.94 -14.58
C ILE A 9 0.54 -41.79 -14.20
N ALA A 10 1.84 -41.88 -14.47
CA ALA A 10 2.79 -40.80 -14.19
C ALA A 10 2.45 -39.53 -14.99
N THR A 11 2.10 -39.65 -16.27
CA THR A 11 1.70 -38.50 -17.10
C THR A 11 0.38 -37.90 -16.63
N VAL A 12 -0.60 -38.70 -16.22
CA VAL A 12 -1.87 -38.21 -15.67
C VAL A 12 -1.65 -37.49 -14.34
N VAL A 13 -0.79 -38.01 -13.45
CA VAL A 13 -0.44 -37.37 -12.18
C VAL A 13 0.30 -36.04 -12.40
N LEU A 14 1.24 -35.99 -13.34
CA LEU A 14 1.96 -34.77 -13.71
C LEU A 14 1.05 -33.71 -14.38
N VAL A 15 0.03 -34.11 -15.14
CA VAL A 15 -0.95 -33.18 -15.72
C VAL A 15 -1.97 -32.70 -14.68
N SER A 16 -2.33 -33.53 -13.69
CA SER A 16 -3.23 -33.12 -12.60
C SER A 16 -2.58 -32.18 -11.58
N ALA A 17 -1.25 -32.16 -11.49
CA ALA A 17 -0.52 -31.28 -10.58
C ALA A 17 -0.34 -29.84 -11.12
N SER A 18 -0.74 -29.58 -12.37
CA SER A 18 -0.60 -28.28 -13.04
C SER A 18 -1.84 -27.39 -12.91
N MET A 19 -2.83 -27.76 -12.11
CA MET A 19 -3.91 -26.83 -11.75
C MET A 19 -3.42 -25.89 -10.65
N VAL A 20 -2.48 -25.02 -11.04
CA VAL A 20 -2.27 -23.76 -10.34
C VAL A 20 -3.53 -22.94 -10.63
N PHE A 21 -4.49 -23.01 -9.72
CA PHE A 21 -5.54 -22.02 -9.68
C PHE A 21 -4.87 -20.71 -9.23
N ALA A 22 -4.37 -19.93 -10.18
CA ALA A 22 -4.41 -18.50 -10.02
C ALA A 22 -5.91 -18.14 -10.02
N VAL A 23 -6.54 -18.26 -8.85
CA VAL A 23 -7.88 -17.70 -8.63
C VAL A 23 -7.65 -16.20 -8.61
N ASP A 24 -7.74 -15.63 -9.80
CA ASP A 24 -7.56 -14.21 -10.05
C ASP A 24 -8.78 -13.47 -9.48
N ASP A 25 -8.65 -12.96 -8.27
CA ASP A 25 -9.53 -11.99 -7.66
C ASP A 25 -8.73 -10.69 -7.63
N PRO A 26 -9.15 -9.55 -8.22
CA PRO A 26 -10.37 -9.13 -8.90
C PRO A 26 -10.09 -8.71 -10.37
N HIS A 27 -8.94 -9.07 -10.95
CA HIS A 27 -8.52 -8.69 -12.30
C HIS A 27 -8.73 -9.82 -13.33
N GLY A 28 -9.85 -10.55 -13.21
CA GLY A 28 -10.20 -11.67 -14.08
C GLY A 28 -11.43 -11.44 -14.97
N THR A 29 -11.91 -12.53 -15.60
CA THR A 29 -13.02 -12.54 -16.58
C THR A 29 -14.31 -11.87 -16.09
N THR A 30 -14.60 -11.92 -14.79
CA THR A 30 -15.76 -11.27 -14.16
C THR A 30 -15.72 -9.74 -14.29
N ASN A 31 -14.53 -9.14 -14.23
CA ASN A 31 -14.32 -7.70 -14.33
C ASN A 31 -13.76 -7.28 -15.71
N SER A 32 -13.68 -8.21 -16.67
CA SER A 32 -13.15 -7.99 -18.03
C SER A 32 -11.71 -7.46 -18.08
N ILE A 33 -10.93 -7.76 -17.05
CA ILE A 33 -9.50 -7.47 -17.02
C ILE A 33 -8.75 -8.74 -17.40
N TYR A 34 -7.82 -8.63 -18.36
CA TYR A 34 -7.08 -9.75 -18.93
C TYR A 34 -5.59 -9.49 -18.86
N CYS A 35 -4.78 -10.55 -18.77
CA CYS A 35 -3.32 -10.46 -18.65
C CYS A 35 -2.71 -9.52 -19.70
N GLU A 36 -3.17 -9.59 -20.95
CA GLU A 36 -2.66 -8.81 -22.08
C GLU A 36 -2.91 -7.29 -21.99
N GLN A 37 -3.82 -6.86 -21.13
CA GLN A 37 -4.06 -5.43 -20.90
C GLN A 37 -2.98 -4.81 -20.03
N CYS A 38 -2.34 -5.60 -19.16
CA CYS A 38 -1.18 -5.19 -18.38
C CYS A 38 0.14 -5.62 -19.04
N HIS A 39 0.14 -6.80 -19.65
CA HIS A 39 1.29 -7.41 -20.31
C HIS A 39 1.11 -7.44 -21.83
N ILE A 40 1.51 -6.38 -22.53
CA ILE A 40 1.44 -6.32 -23.99
C ILE A 40 2.43 -7.34 -24.58
N ASN A 41 1.91 -8.41 -25.16
CA ASN A 41 2.69 -9.57 -25.59
C ASN A 41 2.96 -9.59 -27.11
N HIS A 42 3.44 -8.50 -27.72
CA HIS A 42 4.05 -8.57 -29.06
C HIS A 42 5.10 -7.46 -29.26
N ASN A 43 6.33 -7.84 -29.63
CA ASN A 43 7.43 -6.93 -30.00
C ASN A 43 7.91 -5.93 -28.92
N SER A 44 7.77 -6.27 -27.63
CA SER A 44 8.27 -5.42 -26.54
C SER A 44 9.80 -5.34 -26.57
N MET A 45 10.32 -4.16 -26.92
CA MET A 45 11.65 -3.73 -26.48
C MET A 45 11.46 -3.11 -25.10
N GLY A 46 12.02 -3.72 -24.05
CA GLY A 46 12.13 -3.11 -22.73
C GLY A 46 11.53 -3.93 -21.59
N ASP A 47 12.06 -3.65 -20.40
CA ASP A 47 11.95 -4.41 -19.15
C ASP A 47 10.53 -4.52 -18.57
N ILE A 48 9.53 -3.85 -19.16
CA ILE A 48 8.13 -3.85 -18.70
C ILE A 48 7.52 -5.25 -18.48
N LEU A 49 8.02 -6.28 -19.18
CA LEU A 49 7.56 -7.68 -19.01
C LEU A 49 8.42 -8.51 -18.07
N THR A 50 9.62 -8.05 -17.70
CA THR A 50 10.62 -8.86 -16.97
C THR A 50 11.04 -8.28 -15.64
N ASN A 51 10.93 -6.95 -15.48
CA ASN A 51 11.26 -6.27 -14.25
C ASN A 51 10.57 -4.90 -14.25
N ALA A 52 9.72 -4.65 -13.26
CA ALA A 52 8.96 -3.43 -13.05
C ALA A 52 9.88 -2.27 -12.60
N THR A 53 11.04 -2.11 -13.24
CA THR A 53 12.16 -1.36 -12.68
C THR A 53 12.23 0.09 -13.15
N ASP A 54 11.18 0.57 -13.81
CA ASP A 54 11.12 1.91 -14.39
C ASP A 54 9.83 2.60 -13.91
N SER A 55 9.81 3.94 -13.88
CA SER A 55 8.64 4.77 -13.54
C SER A 55 7.39 4.51 -14.41
N LEU A 56 7.51 3.69 -15.45
CA LEU A 56 6.43 3.24 -16.32
C LEU A 56 5.39 2.34 -15.60
N VAL A 57 5.75 1.72 -14.48
CA VAL A 57 4.81 0.93 -13.66
C VAL A 57 3.65 1.81 -13.18
N ALA A 58 3.95 3.00 -12.65
CA ALA A 58 2.91 3.93 -12.24
C ALA A 58 2.04 4.39 -13.42
N THR A 59 2.64 4.59 -14.60
CA THR A 59 1.90 4.94 -15.83
C THR A 59 0.93 3.83 -16.22
N LEU A 60 1.32 2.56 -16.10
CA LEU A 60 0.46 1.42 -16.37
C LEU A 60 -0.74 1.38 -15.40
N CYS A 61 -0.48 1.47 -14.10
CA CYS A 61 -1.54 1.45 -13.08
C CYS A 61 -2.53 2.61 -13.28
N LEU A 62 -2.01 3.82 -13.51
CA LEU A 62 -2.82 5.03 -13.72
C LEU A 62 -3.54 5.06 -15.07
N SER A 63 -3.24 4.17 -16.02
CA SER A 63 -4.04 4.05 -17.25
C SER A 63 -5.49 3.64 -16.96
N CYS A 64 -5.71 2.92 -15.86
CA CYS A 64 -7.03 2.53 -15.35
C CYS A 64 -7.40 3.27 -14.06
N HIS A 65 -6.45 3.43 -13.12
CA HIS A 65 -6.65 4.10 -11.83
C HIS A 65 -6.52 5.62 -11.93
N THR A 66 -7.20 6.24 -12.90
CA THR A 66 -7.23 7.70 -13.10
C THR A 66 -8.66 8.21 -13.12
N PRO A 67 -8.94 9.45 -12.68
CA PRO A 67 -10.28 10.02 -12.77
C PRO A 67 -10.83 9.97 -14.20
N GLY A 68 -12.01 9.37 -14.38
CA GLY A 68 -12.60 9.16 -15.70
C GLY A 68 -11.96 8.03 -16.52
N GLY A 69 -11.11 7.21 -15.90
CA GLY A 69 -10.51 6.01 -16.46
C GLY A 69 -11.52 4.87 -16.64
N TRP A 70 -11.01 3.64 -16.63
CA TRP A 70 -11.80 2.46 -16.96
C TRP A 70 -12.93 2.22 -15.95
N VAL A 71 -14.19 2.17 -16.42
CA VAL A 71 -15.36 1.83 -15.59
C VAL A 71 -15.38 0.31 -15.48
N PRO A 72 -15.09 -0.29 -14.30
CA PRO A 72 -15.69 0.02 -13.00
C PRO A 72 -14.71 0.44 -11.88
N MET A 73 -13.56 1.03 -12.20
CA MET A 73 -12.53 1.32 -11.21
C MET A 73 -13.00 2.33 -10.15
N SER A 74 -12.99 1.93 -8.88
CA SER A 74 -13.47 2.75 -7.75
C SER A 74 -12.37 3.54 -7.05
N LYS A 75 -11.11 3.10 -7.15
CA LYS A 75 -9.94 3.84 -6.65
C LYS A 75 -9.23 4.52 -7.81
N THR A 76 -9.32 5.84 -7.89
CA THR A 76 -8.73 6.64 -8.98
C THR A 76 -7.81 7.74 -8.45
N LEU A 77 -6.52 7.62 -8.76
CA LEU A 77 -5.50 8.58 -8.35
C LEU A 77 -5.15 9.52 -9.51
N SER A 78 -4.88 10.77 -9.17
CA SER A 78 -4.28 11.74 -10.09
C SER A 78 -2.92 12.19 -9.56
N THR A 79 -2.03 12.60 -10.44
CA THR A 79 -0.70 13.10 -10.06
C THR A 79 -0.75 14.32 -9.13
N LYS A 80 -1.87 15.05 -9.08
CA LYS A 80 -2.09 16.17 -8.15
C LYS A 80 -2.20 15.73 -6.68
N GLN A 81 -2.53 14.47 -6.44
CA GLN A 81 -2.67 13.91 -5.09
C GLN A 81 -1.35 13.37 -4.57
N GLN A 82 -0.33 13.26 -5.43
CA GLN A 82 0.98 12.82 -5.02
C GLN A 82 1.59 13.78 -4.00
N ALA A 83 2.08 13.23 -2.89
CA ALA A 83 2.65 14.02 -1.81
C ALA A 83 3.99 14.64 -2.23
N ASP A 84 4.08 15.95 -1.99
CA ASP A 84 5.31 16.67 -1.73
C ASP A 84 5.27 17.07 -0.25
N PRO A 85 5.93 16.30 0.64
CA PRO A 85 5.76 16.44 2.09
C PRO A 85 5.93 17.87 2.60
N GLY A 86 4.95 18.34 3.37
CA GLY A 86 4.93 19.72 3.89
C GLY A 86 4.45 20.78 2.90
N THR A 87 4.18 20.42 1.65
CA THR A 87 3.80 21.37 0.58
C THR A 87 2.41 21.07 0.02
N ILE A 88 2.22 19.89 -0.57
CA ILE A 88 0.97 19.49 -1.24
C ILE A 88 0.75 17.98 -1.23
N GLY A 89 -0.43 17.55 -1.67
CA GLY A 89 -0.79 16.16 -1.91
C GLY A 89 -1.50 15.53 -0.74
N THR A 90 -2.20 14.45 -1.01
CA THR A 90 -2.99 13.68 -0.03
C THR A 90 -2.74 12.19 -0.15
N SER A 91 -1.77 11.77 -0.95
CA SER A 91 -1.44 10.37 -1.18
C SER A 91 0.07 10.22 -1.21
N HIS A 92 0.57 9.10 -0.70
CA HIS A 92 1.98 8.75 -0.76
C HIS A 92 2.53 8.92 -2.19
N ALA A 93 3.79 9.34 -2.30
CA ALA A 93 4.43 9.46 -3.60
C ALA A 93 4.59 8.10 -4.29
N TRP A 94 4.54 8.09 -5.62
CA TRP A 94 4.84 6.94 -6.48
C TRP A 94 5.71 7.49 -7.62
N ASP A 95 6.96 7.06 -7.75
CA ASP A 95 8.08 7.71 -8.49
C ASP A 95 8.98 8.63 -7.63
N ALA A 96 9.04 8.38 -6.32
CA ALA A 96 10.00 9.01 -5.41
C ALA A 96 11.09 8.01 -4.98
N PRO A 97 12.30 8.46 -4.60
CA PRO A 97 13.29 7.59 -3.97
C PRO A 97 12.71 6.89 -2.75
N ALA A 98 13.00 5.60 -2.57
CA ALA A 98 12.56 4.82 -1.43
C ALA A 98 13.27 5.23 -0.13
N ASP A 99 14.49 5.77 -0.25
CA ASP A 99 15.25 6.34 0.86
C ASP A 99 15.22 7.87 0.84
N ASN A 100 14.94 8.45 2.00
CA ASN A 100 15.02 9.89 2.22
C ASN A 100 15.19 10.16 3.72
N ALA A 101 16.42 10.47 4.13
CA ALA A 101 16.76 10.67 5.54
C ALA A 101 15.98 11.85 6.17
N ASP A 102 15.72 12.92 5.41
CA ASP A 102 14.98 14.08 5.89
C ASP A 102 13.51 13.75 6.18
N LEU A 103 12.96 12.75 5.49
CA LEU A 103 11.62 12.22 5.71
C LEU A 103 11.58 11.00 6.63
N GLY A 104 12.73 10.60 7.19
CA GLY A 104 12.85 9.42 8.04
C GLY A 104 12.55 8.12 7.28
N ALA A 105 12.92 8.03 6.00
CA ALA A 105 12.79 6.84 5.16
C ALA A 105 14.17 6.27 4.83
N SER A 106 14.27 4.94 4.81
CA SER A 106 15.42 4.15 4.36
C SER A 106 14.95 3.15 3.32
N LEU A 107 15.87 2.54 2.58
CA LEU A 107 15.52 1.42 1.71
C LEU A 107 14.84 0.30 2.52
N PRO A 108 13.81 -0.35 1.95
CA PRO A 108 13.13 -1.45 2.61
C PRO A 108 14.10 -2.62 2.85
N THR A 109 13.88 -3.35 3.94
CA THR A 109 14.68 -4.53 4.27
C THR A 109 14.01 -5.83 3.82
N THR A 110 12.71 -5.80 3.59
CA THR A 110 11.96 -6.97 3.15
C THR A 110 12.17 -7.19 1.66
N GLN A 111 12.64 -8.39 1.30
CA GLN A 111 12.96 -8.74 -0.09
C GLN A 111 11.79 -8.51 -1.05
N ALA A 112 10.56 -8.75 -0.60
CA ALA A 112 9.36 -8.54 -1.42
C ALA A 112 9.18 -7.07 -1.85
N LEU A 113 9.55 -6.09 -1.02
CA LEU A 113 9.50 -4.67 -1.41
C LEU A 113 10.74 -4.29 -2.22
N LEU A 114 11.92 -4.77 -1.79
CA LEU A 114 13.19 -4.49 -2.44
C LEU A 114 13.23 -4.95 -3.91
N ASP A 115 12.67 -6.14 -4.20
CA ASP A 115 12.56 -6.69 -5.56
C ASP A 115 11.64 -5.86 -6.48
N HIS A 116 10.86 -4.94 -5.93
CA HIS A 116 9.86 -4.14 -6.64
C HIS A 116 10.12 -2.63 -6.52
N LEU A 117 11.37 -2.26 -6.27
CA LEU A 117 11.87 -0.91 -6.53
C LEU A 117 12.31 -0.77 -7.99
N THR A 118 12.41 0.47 -8.47
CA THR A 118 13.04 0.76 -9.76
C THR A 118 14.56 0.50 -9.73
N LEU A 119 15.22 0.49 -10.90
CA LEU A 119 16.68 0.34 -10.98
C LEU A 119 17.44 1.45 -10.23
N ASP A 120 16.79 2.59 -10.03
CA ASP A 120 17.29 3.74 -9.28
C ASP A 120 16.63 3.88 -7.90
N ASP A 121 16.18 2.76 -7.32
CA ASP A 121 15.66 2.62 -5.96
C ASP A 121 14.43 3.51 -5.66
N ARG A 122 13.55 3.72 -6.65
CA ARG A 122 12.28 4.44 -6.48
C ARG A 122 11.14 3.51 -6.17
N ILE A 123 10.21 4.01 -5.38
CA ILE A 123 8.93 3.35 -5.13
C ILE A 123 7.97 3.55 -6.30
N THR A 124 7.15 2.54 -6.56
CA THR A 124 6.02 2.60 -7.50
C THR A 124 4.78 2.02 -6.84
N CYS A 125 3.65 2.02 -7.54
CA CYS A 125 2.45 1.31 -7.08
C CYS A 125 2.75 -0.17 -6.80
N GLY A 126 3.62 -0.79 -7.61
CA GLY A 126 4.00 -2.21 -7.52
C GLY A 126 4.94 -2.55 -6.37
N THR A 127 5.55 -1.54 -5.73
CA THR A 127 6.35 -1.74 -4.51
C THR A 127 5.47 -2.22 -3.37
N CYS A 128 4.31 -1.58 -3.17
CA CYS A 128 3.35 -1.94 -2.12
C CYS A 128 2.30 -2.94 -2.60
N HIS A 129 1.85 -2.83 -3.85
CA HIS A 129 0.76 -3.65 -4.39
C HIS A 129 1.25 -4.80 -5.29
N ASP A 130 0.65 -5.97 -5.11
CA ASP A 130 0.77 -7.16 -5.93
C ASP A 130 -0.47 -7.32 -6.83
N PRO A 131 -0.40 -6.93 -8.11
CA PRO A 131 -1.54 -7.07 -9.02
C PRO A 131 -1.95 -8.54 -9.25
N HIS A 132 -1.13 -9.51 -8.86
CA HIS A 132 -1.40 -10.94 -9.03
C HIS A 132 -1.92 -11.65 -7.78
N SER A 133 -1.97 -10.97 -6.62
CA SER A 133 -2.31 -11.62 -5.35
C SER A 133 -3.01 -10.67 -4.38
N ASN A 134 -4.25 -11.00 -4.01
CA ASN A 134 -4.98 -10.33 -2.93
C ASN A 134 -4.78 -10.98 -1.56
N SER A 135 -3.71 -11.76 -1.36
CA SER A 135 -3.52 -12.54 -0.12
C SER A 135 -3.45 -11.65 1.12
N ASN A 136 -2.93 -10.42 0.98
CA ASN A 136 -3.10 -9.35 1.95
C ASN A 136 -3.96 -8.27 1.29
N SER A 137 -5.22 -8.11 1.67
CA SER A 137 -6.08 -7.11 1.04
C SER A 137 -5.71 -5.68 1.48
N PRO A 138 -5.70 -4.67 0.59
CA PRO A 138 -6.01 -4.74 -0.84
C PRO A 138 -4.73 -4.91 -1.69
N PHE A 139 -4.41 -6.14 -2.06
CA PHE A 139 -3.24 -6.50 -2.88
C PHE A 139 -1.89 -6.12 -2.26
N LEU A 140 -1.75 -6.01 -0.95
CA LEU A 140 -0.48 -5.65 -0.36
C LEU A 140 0.53 -6.80 -0.47
N ARG A 141 1.79 -6.46 -0.78
CA ARG A 141 2.90 -7.43 -0.78
C ARG A 141 3.17 -8.00 0.61
N LEU A 142 2.91 -7.20 1.64
CA LEU A 142 3.06 -7.56 3.05
C LEU A 142 1.73 -7.39 3.78
N ASP A 143 1.51 -8.21 4.79
CA ASP A 143 0.51 -7.90 5.81
C ASP A 143 0.95 -6.62 6.54
N ASN A 144 0.08 -5.62 6.57
CA ASN A 144 0.36 -4.35 7.25
C ASN A 144 -0.11 -4.35 8.71
N SER A 145 -0.30 -5.51 9.32
CA SER A 145 -0.55 -5.60 10.76
C SER A 145 0.59 -4.92 11.54
N ALA A 146 0.19 -4.07 12.51
CA ALA A 146 1.12 -3.25 13.29
C ALA A 146 2.10 -2.40 12.44
N ASP A 147 1.61 -1.84 11.33
CA ASP A 147 2.34 -0.94 10.44
C ASP A 147 3.59 -1.55 9.76
N ALA A 148 3.66 -2.88 9.65
CA ALA A 148 4.84 -3.57 9.13
C ALA A 148 5.28 -3.08 7.74
N LEU A 149 4.35 -2.67 6.87
CA LEU A 149 4.69 -2.11 5.56
C LEU A 149 5.34 -0.73 5.69
N CYS A 150 4.81 0.11 6.58
CA CYS A 150 5.32 1.46 6.81
C CYS A 150 6.72 1.41 7.46
N LEU A 151 6.86 0.56 8.47
CA LEU A 151 8.08 0.45 9.28
C LEU A 151 9.25 -0.19 8.53
N ASP A 152 9.02 -0.88 7.41
CA ASP A 152 10.13 -1.42 6.61
C ASP A 152 10.99 -0.32 5.98
N CYS A 153 10.38 0.80 5.57
CA CYS A 153 11.11 1.99 5.10
C CYS A 153 11.26 3.03 6.22
N HIS A 154 10.23 3.22 7.05
CA HIS A 154 10.18 4.23 8.10
C HIS A 154 10.59 3.70 9.49
N ALA A 155 11.56 2.78 9.55
CA ALA A 155 12.00 2.17 10.82
C ALA A 155 12.42 3.21 11.88
N GLY A 156 12.99 4.34 11.47
CA GLY A 156 13.35 5.44 12.38
C GLY A 156 12.15 6.15 13.03
N ARG A 157 10.94 5.89 12.54
CA ARG A 157 9.66 6.41 13.06
C ARG A 157 9.00 5.45 14.05
N ASP A 158 9.51 4.22 14.20
CA ASP A 158 9.07 3.28 15.24
C ASP A 158 9.58 3.76 16.60
N ASN A 159 8.75 4.55 17.29
CA ASN A 159 9.05 5.06 18.60
C ASN A 159 7.85 4.86 19.53
N SER A 160 8.11 4.52 20.79
CA SER A 160 7.08 4.38 21.84
C SER A 160 7.21 5.43 22.94
N ASP A 161 8.35 6.11 23.00
CA ASP A 161 8.80 6.83 24.20
C ASP A 161 8.95 8.35 23.96
N VAL A 162 8.20 8.91 23.01
CA VAL A 162 8.18 10.36 22.75
C VAL A 162 7.16 11.03 23.67
N LYS A 163 7.64 11.52 24.82
CA LYS A 163 6.82 12.23 25.82
C LYS A 163 6.96 13.75 25.80
N THR A 164 7.89 14.28 25.00
CA THR A 164 8.21 15.71 25.01
C THR A 164 8.64 16.15 23.62
N TYR A 165 7.98 17.18 23.08
CA TYR A 165 8.41 17.82 21.84
C TYR A 165 9.75 18.52 22.07
N THR A 166 10.78 18.07 21.38
CA THR A 166 12.16 18.57 21.53
C THR A 166 12.48 19.74 20.60
N GLY A 167 11.49 20.24 19.84
CA GLY A 167 11.68 21.25 18.79
C GLY A 167 11.94 20.67 17.40
N ASN A 168 12.03 19.34 17.28
CA ASN A 168 12.16 18.63 16.01
C ASN A 168 10.85 17.89 15.70
N GLU A 169 10.57 17.67 14.41
CA GLU A 169 9.50 16.77 13.99
C GLU A 169 9.82 15.35 14.48
N LEU A 170 8.97 14.83 15.36
CA LEU A 170 9.03 13.46 15.87
C LEU A 170 7.74 12.77 15.47
N SER A 171 7.82 11.47 15.19
CA SER A 171 6.60 10.66 15.10
C SER A 171 5.94 10.58 16.47
N HIS A 172 4.60 10.57 16.51
CA HIS A 172 3.86 10.19 17.70
C HIS A 172 4.20 8.75 18.08
N PRO A 173 4.15 8.37 19.37
CA PRO A 173 4.29 6.98 19.78
C PRO A 173 3.36 6.02 19.01
N VAL A 174 3.94 5.00 18.40
CA VAL A 174 3.22 3.93 17.69
C VAL A 174 3.42 2.59 18.42
N GLY A 175 2.49 1.65 18.21
CA GLY A 175 2.54 0.34 18.86
C GLY A 175 2.23 0.36 20.37
N ILE A 176 1.73 1.48 20.89
CA ILE A 176 1.37 1.64 22.30
C ILE A 176 -0.14 1.87 22.47
N ALA A 177 -0.70 1.35 23.56
CA ALA A 177 -2.07 1.65 23.96
C ALA A 177 -2.19 3.11 24.43
N LEU A 178 -3.30 3.76 24.10
CA LEU A 178 -3.62 5.07 24.63
C LEU A 178 -3.69 5.02 26.16
N PRO A 179 -2.90 5.86 26.87
CA PRO A 179 -2.95 5.90 28.32
C PRO A 179 -4.29 6.47 28.79
N SER A 180 -4.78 5.96 29.93
CA SER A 180 -6.01 6.44 30.59
C SER A 180 -5.72 7.42 31.74
N ASP A 181 -4.49 7.95 31.79
CA ASP A 181 -4.06 8.89 32.82
C ASP A 181 -4.35 10.36 32.45
N ALA A 182 -4.14 11.25 33.41
CA ALA A 182 -4.45 12.67 33.27
C ALA A 182 -3.48 13.44 32.35
N ASP A 183 -2.35 12.83 31.95
CA ASP A 183 -1.38 13.44 31.05
C ASP A 183 -1.73 13.19 29.57
N PHE A 184 -2.70 12.31 29.32
CA PHE A 184 -3.28 12.09 28.01
C PHE A 184 -4.07 13.32 27.54
N HIS A 185 -3.60 13.93 26.44
CA HIS A 185 -4.37 14.93 25.72
C HIS A 185 -5.23 14.21 24.68
N ASN A 186 -6.52 14.57 24.62
CA ASN A 186 -7.41 14.03 23.61
C ASN A 186 -6.80 14.21 22.20
N PRO A 187 -7.02 13.25 21.29
CA PRO A 187 -6.61 13.39 19.90
C PRO A 187 -7.21 14.66 19.28
N PRO A 188 -6.63 15.15 18.15
CA PRO A 188 -7.14 16.33 17.47
C PRO A 188 -8.66 16.27 17.32
N LEU A 189 -9.32 17.34 17.75
CA LEU A 189 -10.76 17.50 17.60
C LEU A 189 -11.09 17.69 16.11
N ASP A 190 -12.33 17.39 15.70
CA ASP A 190 -12.83 17.85 14.40
C ASP A 190 -12.94 19.39 14.36
N VAL A 191 -13.20 19.97 13.19
CA VAL A 191 -13.54 21.39 12.98
C VAL A 191 -14.66 21.84 13.90
N ASP A 192 -15.61 20.96 14.21
CA ASP A 192 -16.74 21.26 15.09
C ASP A 192 -16.37 21.32 16.60
N GLY A 193 -15.12 20.97 16.94
CA GLY A 193 -14.59 20.98 18.30
C GLY A 193 -15.00 19.78 19.14
N VAL A 194 -15.62 18.76 18.54
CA VAL A 194 -15.97 17.49 19.19
C VAL A 194 -14.82 16.49 19.00
N ALA A 195 -14.66 15.60 19.97
CA ALA A 195 -13.73 14.49 19.82
C ALA A 195 -14.26 13.53 18.74
N GLN A 196 -13.39 13.19 17.78
CA GLN A 196 -13.55 12.09 16.84
C GLN A 196 -14.09 10.84 17.57
N PRO A 197 -15.08 10.08 17.03
CA PRO A 197 -15.59 10.07 15.64
C PRO A 197 -17.02 10.65 15.43
N ASN A 198 -17.53 11.51 16.32
CA ASN A 198 -18.98 11.81 16.38
C ASN A 198 -19.47 12.98 15.49
N ASP A 199 -18.70 13.39 14.47
CA ASP A 199 -19.01 14.52 13.58
C ASP A 199 -19.82 14.11 12.32
N GLY A 200 -19.95 12.80 12.06
CA GLY A 200 -20.64 12.24 10.90
C GLY A 200 -19.79 12.10 9.63
N ASN A 201 -18.51 12.46 9.69
CA ASN A 201 -17.52 12.27 8.63
C ASN A 201 -16.56 11.12 8.99
N LEU A 202 -16.95 9.88 8.67
CA LEU A 202 -16.14 8.70 9.01
C LEU A 202 -14.81 8.57 8.23
N THR A 203 -14.51 9.48 7.30
CA THR A 203 -13.36 9.33 6.40
C THR A 203 -12.04 9.75 7.04
N ASN A 204 -12.09 10.66 8.02
CA ASN A 204 -10.93 11.22 8.72
C ASN A 204 -10.92 10.82 10.21
N ASP A 205 -11.80 9.90 10.60
CA ASP A 205 -11.86 9.31 11.93
C ASP A 205 -10.57 8.53 12.22
N PHE A 206 -10.06 8.66 13.45
CA PHE A 206 -8.96 7.82 13.86
C PHE A 206 -9.39 6.35 14.01
N ALA A 207 -8.57 5.42 13.54
CA ALA A 207 -8.81 3.99 13.65
C ALA A 207 -7.75 3.32 14.54
N LEU A 208 -8.10 3.07 15.81
CA LEU A 208 -7.21 2.36 16.74
C LEU A 208 -7.19 0.85 16.46
N LEU A 209 -6.03 0.25 16.66
CA LEU A 209 -5.90 -1.20 16.68
C LEU A 209 -6.52 -1.78 17.96
N ALA A 210 -6.70 -3.10 17.99
CA ALA A 210 -7.26 -3.80 19.14
C ALA A 210 -6.48 -3.50 20.43
N GLY A 211 -7.20 -3.17 21.50
CA GLY A 211 -6.60 -2.75 22.77
C GLY A 211 -6.23 -1.27 22.84
N ASP A 212 -6.91 -0.43 22.06
CA ASP A 212 -6.74 1.03 22.00
C ASP A 212 -5.30 1.44 21.60
N VAL A 213 -4.68 0.64 20.73
CA VAL A 213 -3.30 0.83 20.29
C VAL A 213 -3.24 1.81 19.12
N VAL A 214 -2.39 2.82 19.24
CA VAL A 214 -2.08 3.77 18.17
C VAL A 214 -1.10 3.15 17.19
N SER A 215 -1.40 3.28 15.91
CA SER A 215 -0.55 2.87 14.80
C SER A 215 -0.38 4.03 13.81
N CYS A 216 0.53 3.89 12.85
CA CYS A 216 0.71 4.85 11.76
C CYS A 216 -0.61 5.08 11.04
N THR A 217 -1.35 4.00 10.74
CA THR A 217 -2.64 4.08 10.06
C THR A 217 -3.80 4.53 10.95
N THR A 218 -3.56 4.84 12.23
CA THR A 218 -4.60 5.40 13.10
C THR A 218 -5.02 6.79 12.63
N CYS A 219 -4.07 7.63 12.21
CA CYS A 219 -4.39 8.98 11.70
C CYS A 219 -3.93 9.19 10.25
N HIS A 220 -3.03 8.35 9.72
CA HIS A 220 -2.50 8.51 8.38
C HIS A 220 -3.13 7.49 7.43
N GLY A 221 -3.66 7.96 6.30
CA GLY A 221 -3.89 7.11 5.13
C GLY A 221 -2.70 7.13 4.17
N VAL A 222 -2.48 6.03 3.45
CA VAL A 222 -1.48 5.98 2.35
C VAL A 222 -2.02 6.74 1.13
N HIS A 223 -3.33 6.80 0.95
CA HIS A 223 -3.99 7.47 -0.17
C HIS A 223 -5.17 8.29 0.32
N TYR A 224 -5.34 9.46 -0.30
CA TYR A 224 -6.38 10.44 -0.01
C TYR A 224 -6.51 10.88 1.44
N SER A 225 -5.43 10.81 2.21
CA SER A 225 -5.36 11.32 3.57
C SER A 225 -4.38 12.48 3.65
N ASP A 226 -4.87 13.60 4.15
CA ASP A 226 -4.04 14.77 4.46
C ASP A 226 -3.66 14.83 5.94
N SER A 227 -4.06 13.83 6.73
CA SER A 227 -3.84 13.74 8.18
C SER A 227 -4.39 14.94 8.95
N ASN A 228 -5.44 15.58 8.42
CA ASN A 228 -6.12 16.69 9.04
C ASN A 228 -7.55 16.28 9.41
N SER A 229 -7.82 16.19 10.71
CA SER A 229 -9.14 15.86 11.24
C SER A 229 -10.22 16.86 10.84
N GLY A 230 -9.85 18.02 10.30
CA GLY A 230 -10.80 19.05 9.87
C GLY A 230 -11.23 19.00 8.40
N THR A 231 -10.74 18.03 7.62
CA THR A 231 -11.02 17.90 6.19
C THR A 231 -11.52 16.50 5.89
N THR A 232 -12.36 16.38 4.86
CA THR A 232 -12.84 15.07 4.38
C THR A 232 -11.74 14.40 3.56
N ASP A 233 -11.36 13.20 3.99
CA ASP A 233 -10.45 12.33 3.24
C ASP A 233 -11.19 11.70 2.05
N GLY A 234 -10.43 11.23 1.06
CA GLY A 234 -11.03 10.66 -0.15
C GLY A 234 -11.63 9.26 0.04
N PRO A 235 -12.32 8.75 -1.00
CA PRO A 235 -13.04 7.49 -0.95
C PRO A 235 -12.13 6.27 -0.83
#